data_AF-E3S5S4-F1
#
_entry.id   AF-E3S5S4-F1
#
_cell.length_a   1.000
_cell.length_b   1.000
_cell.length_c   1.000
_cell.angle_alpha   90.00
_cell.angle_beta   90.00
_cell.angle_gamma   90.00
#
_symmetry.space_group_name_H-M   'P 1'
#
loop_
_entity.id
_entity.type
_entity.pdbx_description
1 polymer ?
#
loop_
_entity_poly.entity_id
_entity_poly.type
_entity_poly.pdbx_seq_one_letter_code
_entity_poly.pdbx_strand_id
1 'polypeptide(L)'
;MPLVRPPLPPRPSSASANQQTTEGPPLKPCPRSSYVKGHKDWLQVVSPKTIPNFDICPDCYNTSFRNTRYGSLMRVGPAKPAGMSCQCDFSMSWIRVAYIWLYQQGQPDLSLLGAVAGIQPDKDGICPNLNLEDAQVKQGGKPAVTRTWYCLHDPQTGAPVEELTACSHCVSHVSTIFPCLSRIFVPVANGQKLLATCDLMGIGDAQLRGLVYLDQIMRTAISTLETKTRDLGSLIEFIRKWGPIPICRQGKGVCNEKQYSLPTTVPEFTACEECYHRHILPLYSESPKPAFLSHIKEERVKEGGFRCDLFSPRLQGYFNDAVRTNDVATFRQKLVARNEKMREIEMQLARMKQECQHLKIQGNMHMNQVRVAQAQARIASNQWMVTGWIGPPIDWSETNAHMAKANEKKIQAAVIEDNMTALVNEWDRFWK
;
A
#
# COMPACT_ATOMS: atom_id res chain seq x y z
N MET A 1 0.80 -8.85 60.79
CA MET A 1 0.91 -9.89 59.74
C MET A 1 1.40 -9.22 58.47
N PRO A 2 2.58 -9.60 57.94
CA PRO A 2 3.20 -8.90 56.82
C PRO A 2 2.52 -9.27 55.49
N LEU A 3 2.32 -8.26 54.64
CA LEU A 3 1.70 -8.36 53.33
C LEU A 3 2.59 -9.19 52.39
N VAL A 4 2.07 -10.34 51.95
CA VAL A 4 2.72 -11.24 50.99
C VAL A 4 2.65 -10.60 49.60
N ARG A 5 3.82 -10.37 49.00
CA ARG A 5 3.96 -9.84 47.63
C ARG A 5 3.69 -10.99 46.62
N PRO A 6 2.87 -10.79 45.57
CA PRO A 6 2.65 -11.81 44.54
C PRO A 6 3.96 -12.12 43.78
N PRO A 7 4.16 -13.36 43.29
CA PRO A 7 5.35 -13.71 42.54
C PRO A 7 5.37 -12.99 41.18
N LEU A 8 6.56 -12.52 40.80
CA LEU A 8 6.79 -11.91 39.49
C LEU A 8 6.61 -12.95 38.37
N PRO A 9 6.12 -12.56 37.19
CA PRO A 9 6.01 -13.46 36.05
C PRO A 9 7.39 -13.99 35.64
N PRO A 10 7.47 -15.25 35.14
CA PRO A 10 8.73 -15.85 34.74
C PRO A 10 9.37 -15.05 33.61
N ARG A 11 10.67 -14.81 33.79
CA ARG A 11 11.57 -14.19 32.80
C ARG A 11 11.54 -15.04 31.52
N PRO A 12 11.33 -14.47 30.32
CA PRO A 12 11.38 -15.25 29.11
C PRO A 12 12.75 -15.89 28.96
N SER A 13 12.77 -17.21 28.86
CA SER A 13 13.94 -18.03 28.62
C SER A 13 14.63 -17.57 27.34
N SER A 14 15.90 -17.18 27.48
CA SER A 14 16.83 -16.85 26.41
C SER A 14 17.19 -18.11 25.61
N ALA A 15 16.25 -18.56 24.79
CA ALA A 15 16.43 -19.61 23.79
C ALA A 15 15.54 -19.32 22.56
N SER A 16 15.76 -18.14 21.96
CA SER A 16 15.31 -17.77 20.61
C SER A 16 16.27 -16.72 20.06
N ALA A 17 17.57 -16.99 20.20
CA ALA A 17 18.64 -16.27 19.53
C ALA A 17 19.00 -17.05 18.27
N ASN A 18 18.21 -16.87 17.21
CA ASN A 18 18.63 -16.94 15.80
C ASN A 18 17.42 -16.86 14.88
N GLN A 19 16.99 -15.63 14.65
CA GLN A 19 16.40 -15.13 13.40
C GLN A 19 16.35 -13.60 13.53
N GLN A 20 17.51 -12.97 13.62
CA GLN A 20 17.60 -11.55 13.27
C GLN A 20 17.51 -11.51 11.75
N THR A 21 16.29 -11.46 11.23
CA THR A 21 16.06 -10.87 9.91
C THR A 21 16.65 -9.46 9.96
N THR A 22 17.45 -9.12 8.96
CA THR A 22 17.95 -7.77 8.66
C THR A 22 16.76 -6.86 8.30
N GLU A 23 15.85 -6.64 9.24
CA GLU A 23 14.67 -5.82 9.03
C GLU A 23 15.08 -4.35 9.03
N GLY A 24 14.91 -3.72 7.85
CA GLY A 24 15.01 -2.28 7.69
C GLY A 24 13.98 -1.54 8.56
N PRO A 25 14.05 -0.20 8.62
CA PRO A 25 13.14 0.61 9.42
C PRO A 25 11.68 0.39 8.98
N PRO A 26 10.71 0.35 9.91
CA PRO A 26 9.32 0.08 9.56
C PRO A 26 8.75 1.23 8.73
N LEU A 27 8.07 0.90 7.63
CA LEU A 27 7.48 1.88 6.70
C LEU A 27 5.96 1.76 6.63
N LYS A 28 5.27 2.25 7.67
CA LYS A 28 3.80 2.29 7.66
C LYS A 28 3.26 3.29 6.63
N PRO A 29 2.02 3.10 6.11
CA PRO A 29 1.35 4.13 5.32
C PRO A 29 1.32 5.48 6.05
N CYS A 30 1.59 6.56 5.33
CA CYS A 30 1.59 7.90 5.92
C CYS A 30 0.15 8.42 6.04
N PRO A 31 -0.29 8.90 7.21
CA PRO A 31 -1.62 9.49 7.37
C PRO A 31 -1.74 10.89 6.74
N ARG A 32 -0.61 11.54 6.41
CA ARG A 32 -0.54 12.88 5.81
C ARG A 32 0.03 12.84 4.38
N SER A 33 -0.45 11.90 3.58
CA SER A 33 -0.05 11.71 2.18
C SER A 33 -0.73 12.67 1.20
N SER A 34 -1.75 13.41 1.65
CA SER A 34 -2.47 14.40 0.85
C SER A 34 -2.12 15.82 1.30
N TYR A 35 -2.25 16.78 0.38
CA TYR A 35 -2.03 18.19 0.69
C TYR A 35 -3.12 18.73 1.61
N VAL A 36 -2.74 19.12 2.84
CA VAL A 36 -3.65 19.64 3.86
C VAL A 36 -3.09 20.93 4.45
N LYS A 37 -3.99 21.88 4.76
CA LYS A 37 -3.65 23.16 5.41
C LYS A 37 -3.70 23.03 6.93
N GLY A 38 -2.90 23.83 7.64
CA GLY A 38 -3.06 24.06 9.08
C GLY A 38 -2.20 23.22 10.02
N HIS A 39 -1.47 22.21 9.52
CA HIS A 39 -0.48 21.50 10.31
C HIS A 39 0.77 22.37 10.56
N LYS A 40 1.23 22.41 11.82
CA LYS A 40 2.36 23.25 12.30
C LYS A 40 3.52 22.44 12.88
N ASP A 41 3.38 21.12 12.90
CA ASP A 41 4.23 20.13 13.57
C ASP A 41 5.12 19.37 12.58
N TRP A 42 5.41 19.96 11.42
CA TRP A 42 6.29 19.37 10.41
C TRP A 42 7.73 19.32 10.91
N LEU A 43 8.38 18.18 10.72
CA LEU A 43 9.81 18.01 10.96
C LEU A 43 10.59 18.21 9.67
N GLN A 44 11.81 18.73 9.79
CA GLN A 44 12.76 18.91 8.70
C GLN A 44 14.10 18.31 9.07
N VAL A 45 14.83 17.84 8.05
CA VAL A 45 16.23 17.43 8.20
C VAL A 45 17.07 18.68 8.38
N VAL A 46 17.73 18.82 9.53
CA VAL A 46 18.55 20.00 9.86
C VAL A 46 20.04 19.70 9.89
N SER A 47 20.43 18.43 10.00
CA SER A 47 21.82 17.99 10.17
C SER A 47 22.11 16.74 9.33
N PRO A 48 23.36 16.53 8.86
CA PRO A 48 24.45 17.52 8.83
C PRO A 48 24.21 18.65 7.82
N LYS A 49 23.30 18.44 6.86
CA LYS A 49 22.90 19.44 5.88
C LYS A 49 21.39 19.67 5.96
N THR A 50 20.98 20.92 6.06
CA THR A 50 19.56 21.28 6.03
C THR A 50 18.97 21.00 4.65
N ILE A 51 17.81 20.34 4.61
CA ILE A 51 17.06 20.10 3.38
C ILE A 51 15.82 21.01 3.41
N PRO A 52 15.87 22.19 2.77
CA PRO A 52 14.75 23.12 2.81
C PRO A 52 13.54 22.53 2.10
N ASN A 53 12.34 22.89 2.56
CA ASN A 53 11.06 22.47 1.97
C ASN A 53 10.85 20.95 1.90
N PHE A 54 11.52 20.19 2.77
CA PHE A 54 11.32 18.76 2.93
C PHE A 54 10.63 18.47 4.27
N ASP A 55 9.32 18.27 4.23
CA ASP A 55 8.45 18.19 5.39
C ASP A 55 8.09 16.74 5.73
N ILE A 56 8.33 16.35 6.98
CA ILE A 56 8.03 15.01 7.48
C ILE A 56 6.98 15.14 8.60
N CYS A 57 5.89 14.38 8.53
CA CYS A 57 4.91 14.38 9.60
C CYS A 57 5.42 13.63 10.85
N PRO A 58 4.90 13.95 12.05
CA PRO A 58 5.29 13.26 13.28
C PRO A 58 5.08 11.75 13.24
N ASP A 59 4.04 11.24 12.57
CA ASP A 59 3.77 9.81 12.46
C ASP A 59 4.87 9.06 11.71
N CYS A 60 5.33 9.63 10.60
CA CYS A 60 6.45 9.08 9.83
C CYS A 60 7.76 9.18 10.60
N TYR A 61 8.00 10.30 11.29
CA TYR A 61 9.15 10.45 12.18
C TYR A 61 9.16 9.38 13.28
N ASN A 62 8.07 9.27 14.04
CA ASN A 62 7.96 8.35 15.17
C ASN A 62 8.06 6.89 14.75
N THR A 63 7.52 6.55 13.57
CA THR A 63 7.56 5.18 13.06
C THR A 63 8.93 4.85 12.47
N SER A 64 9.43 5.67 11.54
CA SER A 64 10.54 5.26 10.66
C SER A 64 11.89 5.85 11.06
N PHE A 65 11.96 6.96 11.80
CA PHE A 65 13.20 7.70 12.07
C PHE A 65 13.59 7.77 13.55
N ARG A 66 12.63 7.91 14.47
CA ARG A 66 12.88 8.23 15.89
C ARG A 66 13.86 7.26 16.57
N ASN A 67 13.72 5.96 16.28
CA ASN A 67 14.52 4.90 16.88
C ASN A 67 15.67 4.45 15.98
N THR A 68 16.08 5.28 15.01
CA THR A 68 17.23 5.02 14.13
C THR A 68 18.32 6.07 14.33
N ARG A 69 19.47 5.88 13.69
CA ARG A 69 20.57 6.87 13.66
C ARG A 69 20.16 8.24 13.13
N TYR A 70 19.02 8.31 12.42
CA TYR A 70 18.53 9.53 11.79
C TYR A 70 17.60 10.36 12.67
N GLY A 71 17.11 9.82 13.79
CA GLY A 71 16.15 10.52 14.66
C GLY A 71 16.70 11.85 15.20
N SER A 72 17.99 11.90 15.52
CA SER A 72 18.66 13.12 16.01
C SER A 72 18.88 14.18 14.93
N LEU A 73 18.78 13.83 13.65
CA LEU A 73 19.04 14.73 12.51
C LEU A 73 17.85 15.63 12.17
N MET A 74 16.71 15.39 12.79
CA MET A 74 15.45 16.08 12.50
C MET A 74 15.00 16.96 13.65
N ARG A 75 14.42 18.11 13.31
CA ARG A 75 13.82 19.05 14.26
C ARG A 75 12.53 19.58 13.68
N VAL A 76 11.66 20.13 14.53
CA VAL A 76 10.47 20.85 14.08
C VAL A 76 10.93 22.02 13.21
N GLY A 77 10.42 22.06 11.98
CA GLY A 77 10.72 23.10 11.00
C GLY A 77 10.04 24.43 11.33
N PRO A 78 10.33 25.49 10.57
CA PRO A 78 9.65 26.76 10.70
C PRO A 78 8.15 26.60 10.39
N ALA A 79 7.32 27.40 11.06
CA ALA A 79 5.89 27.44 10.79
C ALA A 79 5.63 27.81 9.33
N LYS A 80 4.77 27.04 8.66
CA LYS A 80 4.39 27.31 7.27
C LYS A 80 3.49 28.55 7.18
N PRO A 81 3.56 29.32 6.09
CA PRO A 81 2.66 30.44 5.85
C PRO A 81 1.19 30.04 6.00
N ALA A 82 0.38 30.93 6.57
CA ALA A 82 -1.05 30.71 6.73
C ALA A 82 -1.70 30.42 5.36
N GLY A 83 -2.44 29.32 5.26
CA GLY A 83 -3.14 28.94 4.04
C GLY A 83 -2.34 28.09 3.04
N MET A 84 -1.04 27.86 3.28
CA MET A 84 -0.23 26.92 2.49
C MET A 84 -0.67 25.48 2.79
N SER A 85 -0.97 24.71 1.75
CA SER A 85 -1.21 23.27 1.87
C SER A 85 0.12 22.52 1.74
N CYS A 86 0.39 21.62 2.68
CA CYS A 86 1.60 20.79 2.68
C CYS A 86 1.21 19.32 2.73
N GLN A 87 2.08 18.46 2.22
CA GLN A 87 2.00 17.00 2.38
C GLN A 87 3.30 16.51 3.02
N CYS A 88 3.29 15.31 3.58
CA CYS A 88 4.51 14.66 4.07
C CYS A 88 5.34 14.16 2.87
N ASP A 89 6.56 14.66 2.66
CA ASP A 89 7.43 14.21 1.57
C ASP A 89 7.82 12.73 1.72
N PHE A 90 7.89 12.24 2.96
CA PHE A 90 8.12 10.83 3.25
C PHE A 90 6.94 9.90 2.89
N SER A 91 5.79 10.46 2.47
CA SER A 91 4.71 9.67 1.86
C SER A 91 5.05 9.21 0.43
N MET A 92 5.97 9.91 -0.26
CA MET A 92 6.37 9.59 -1.62
C MET A 92 7.23 8.33 -1.65
N SER A 93 6.92 7.40 -2.55
CA SER A 93 7.57 6.09 -2.55
C SER A 93 9.04 6.16 -2.95
N TRP A 94 9.42 7.10 -3.83
CA TRP A 94 10.83 7.32 -4.17
C TRP A 94 11.67 7.79 -2.98
N ILE A 95 11.11 8.64 -2.12
CA ILE A 95 11.76 9.07 -0.88
C ILE A 95 11.96 7.89 0.07
N ARG A 96 10.97 6.98 0.15
CA ARG A 96 11.09 5.77 0.96
C ARG A 96 12.16 4.81 0.43
N VAL A 97 12.27 4.65 -0.89
CA VAL A 97 13.32 3.82 -1.52
C VAL A 97 14.70 4.42 -1.24
N ALA A 98 14.85 5.74 -1.39
CA ALA A 98 16.09 6.45 -1.05
C ALA A 98 16.44 6.30 0.44
N TYR A 99 15.44 6.35 1.32
CA TYR A 99 15.65 6.16 2.76
C TYR A 99 16.11 4.75 3.11
N ILE A 100 15.49 3.71 2.54
CA ILE A 100 15.93 2.32 2.74
C ILE A 100 17.38 2.17 2.27
N TRP A 101 17.71 2.71 1.10
CA TRP A 101 19.07 2.69 0.56
C TRP A 101 20.09 3.32 1.51
N LEU A 102 19.82 4.54 2.00
CA LEU A 102 20.67 5.22 2.97
C LEU A 102 20.86 4.39 4.24
N TYR A 103 19.76 3.83 4.77
CA TYR A 103 19.78 3.02 5.98
C TYR A 103 20.64 1.77 5.82
N GLN A 104 20.47 1.03 4.72
CA GLN A 104 21.25 -0.17 4.43
C GLN A 104 22.74 0.12 4.22
N GLN A 105 23.06 1.24 3.57
CA GLN A 105 24.44 1.68 3.38
C GLN A 105 25.06 2.32 4.64
N GLY A 106 24.30 2.46 5.72
CA GLY A 106 24.77 3.09 6.96
C GLY A 106 25.18 4.56 6.77
N GLN A 107 24.61 5.25 5.77
CA GLN A 107 25.02 6.61 5.42
C GLN A 107 24.76 7.57 6.59
N PRO A 108 25.69 8.51 6.89
CA PRO A 108 25.58 9.38 8.05
C PRO A 108 24.60 10.54 7.84
N ASP A 109 24.25 10.87 6.60
CA ASP A 109 23.37 11.97 6.24
C ASP A 109 22.17 11.54 5.40
N LEU A 110 21.18 12.44 5.33
CA LEU A 110 19.95 12.26 4.56
C LEU A 110 19.91 13.12 3.29
N SER A 111 21.04 13.63 2.81
CA SER A 111 21.10 14.56 1.69
C SER A 111 20.50 13.99 0.40
N LEU A 112 20.59 12.66 0.21
CA LEU A 112 19.95 11.96 -0.90
C LEU A 112 18.42 12.15 -0.92
N LEU A 113 17.77 12.27 0.24
CA LEU A 113 16.32 12.54 0.28
C LEU A 113 15.99 13.88 -0.40
N GLY A 114 16.82 14.90 -0.15
CA GLY A 114 16.69 16.21 -0.78
C GLY A 114 17.03 16.16 -2.28
N ALA A 115 18.07 15.42 -2.66
CA ALA A 115 18.42 15.22 -4.07
C ALA A 115 17.28 14.55 -4.85
N VAL A 116 16.65 13.53 -4.26
CA VAL A 116 15.51 12.82 -4.86
C VAL A 116 14.25 13.70 -4.92
N ALA A 117 13.93 14.43 -3.84
CA ALA A 117 12.81 15.36 -3.83
C ALA A 117 12.98 16.51 -4.84
N GLY A 118 14.22 16.90 -5.12
CA GLY A 118 14.56 17.97 -6.05
C GLY A 118 14.56 17.57 -7.53
N ILE A 119 14.38 16.29 -7.87
CA ILE A 119 14.37 15.83 -9.27
C ILE A 119 13.25 16.53 -10.03
N GLN A 120 13.63 17.32 -11.03
CA GLN A 120 12.68 17.96 -11.93
C GLN A 120 12.32 17.02 -13.07
N PRO A 121 11.03 16.97 -13.47
CA PRO A 121 10.63 16.21 -14.65
C PRO A 121 11.27 16.81 -15.92
N ASP A 122 11.56 15.96 -16.88
CA ASP A 122 12.04 16.38 -18.20
C ASP A 122 10.87 16.74 -19.13
N LYS A 123 11.12 16.80 -20.44
CA LYS A 123 10.12 17.10 -21.48
C LYS A 123 8.95 16.10 -21.51
N ASP A 124 9.14 14.88 -21.01
CA ASP A 124 8.08 13.87 -20.93
C ASP A 124 7.28 13.96 -19.61
N GLY A 125 7.67 14.85 -18.70
CA GLY A 125 6.91 15.13 -17.48
C GLY A 125 7.12 14.09 -16.37
N ILE A 126 6.27 14.14 -15.35
CA ILE A 126 6.29 13.16 -14.25
C ILE A 126 5.89 11.77 -14.74
N CYS A 127 6.19 10.75 -13.93
CA CYS A 127 5.72 9.39 -14.18
C CYS A 127 4.19 9.37 -14.36
N PRO A 128 3.66 8.78 -15.43
CA PRO A 128 2.23 8.85 -15.73
C PRO A 128 1.40 8.09 -14.69
N ASN A 129 1.98 7.06 -14.07
CA ASN A 129 1.33 6.30 -12.99
C ASN A 129 1.25 7.06 -11.65
N LEU A 130 1.85 8.25 -11.55
CA LEU A 130 1.76 9.13 -10.40
C LEU A 130 0.83 10.33 -10.64
N ASN A 131 0.18 10.40 -11.81
CA ASN A 131 -0.82 11.42 -12.09
C ASN A 131 -2.14 11.06 -11.41
N LEU A 132 -2.37 11.58 -10.20
CA LEU A 132 -3.58 11.31 -9.43
C LEU A 132 -4.86 11.81 -10.08
N GLU A 133 -4.79 12.68 -11.10
CA GLU A 133 -5.98 13.14 -11.83
C GLU A 133 -6.43 12.20 -12.93
N ASP A 134 -5.56 11.29 -13.37
CA ASP A 134 -5.87 10.30 -14.40
C ASP A 134 -6.88 9.27 -13.88
N ALA A 135 -7.92 9.01 -14.69
CA ALA A 135 -9.02 8.12 -14.30
C ALA A 135 -8.55 6.67 -14.09
N GLN A 136 -7.59 6.19 -14.89
CA GLN A 136 -7.05 4.84 -14.76
C GLN A 136 -6.16 4.74 -13.52
N VAL A 137 -5.37 5.77 -13.21
CA VAL A 137 -4.58 5.83 -11.97
C VAL A 137 -5.47 5.86 -10.73
N LYS A 138 -6.58 6.63 -10.75
CA LYS A 138 -7.58 6.63 -9.66
C LYS A 138 -8.17 5.25 -9.38
N GLN A 139 -8.22 4.38 -10.39
CA GLN A 139 -8.68 2.99 -10.27
C GLN A 139 -7.55 2.00 -9.98
N GLY A 140 -6.31 2.47 -9.75
CA GLY A 140 -5.14 1.62 -9.48
C GLY A 140 -4.54 0.95 -10.71
N GLY A 141 -4.86 1.43 -11.90
CA GLY A 141 -4.27 0.98 -13.17
C GLY A 141 -3.03 1.80 -13.58
N LYS A 142 -2.48 1.45 -14.75
CA LYS A 142 -1.32 2.13 -15.35
C LYS A 142 -1.71 2.72 -16.71
N PRO A 143 -1.74 4.05 -16.88
CA PRO A 143 -2.05 4.68 -18.15
C PRO A 143 -0.98 4.42 -19.21
N ALA A 144 -1.44 4.03 -20.40
CA ALA A 144 -0.61 3.93 -21.59
C ALA A 144 -0.46 5.32 -22.22
N VAL A 145 0.78 5.79 -22.37
CA VAL A 145 1.07 7.14 -22.86
C VAL A 145 2.23 7.15 -23.86
N THR A 146 2.20 8.09 -24.81
CA THR A 146 3.25 8.25 -25.82
C THR A 146 4.41 9.11 -25.31
N ARG A 147 5.58 8.51 -25.09
CA ARG A 147 6.79 9.18 -24.56
C ARG A 147 8.05 8.34 -24.82
N THR A 148 9.22 8.87 -24.49
CA THR A 148 10.45 8.09 -24.58
C THR A 148 10.50 7.09 -23.43
N TRP A 149 10.55 5.81 -23.79
CA TRP A 149 10.61 4.70 -22.84
C TRP A 149 12.02 4.14 -22.74
N TYR A 150 12.31 3.53 -21.60
CA TYR A 150 13.59 2.93 -21.29
C TYR A 150 13.39 1.49 -20.84
N CYS A 151 14.34 0.63 -21.20
CA CYS A 151 14.39 -0.76 -20.77
C CYS A 151 15.80 -1.09 -20.25
N LEU A 152 15.96 -2.23 -19.59
CA LEU A 152 17.29 -2.75 -19.32
C LEU A 152 17.89 -3.31 -20.60
N HIS A 153 19.20 -3.24 -20.72
CA HIS A 153 19.94 -3.90 -21.78
C HIS A 153 20.69 -5.09 -21.19
N ASP A 154 20.55 -6.25 -21.82
CA ASP A 154 21.30 -7.43 -21.43
C ASP A 154 22.77 -7.28 -21.87
N PRO A 155 23.73 -7.19 -20.93
CA PRO A 155 25.13 -7.00 -21.29
C PRO A 155 25.74 -8.23 -21.97
N GLN A 156 25.16 -9.42 -21.79
CA GLN A 156 25.66 -10.66 -22.38
C GLN A 156 25.17 -10.83 -23.82
N THR A 157 23.88 -10.59 -24.06
CA THR A 157 23.26 -10.83 -25.38
C THR A 157 23.16 -9.58 -26.24
N GLY A 158 23.26 -8.40 -25.66
CA GLY A 158 23.02 -7.14 -26.33
C GLY A 158 21.55 -6.84 -26.62
N ALA A 159 20.63 -7.66 -26.12
CA ALA A 159 19.19 -7.51 -26.37
C ALA A 159 18.53 -6.59 -25.34
N PRO A 160 17.49 -5.83 -25.73
CA PRO A 160 16.63 -5.15 -24.77
C PRO A 160 15.82 -6.16 -23.94
N VAL A 161 15.56 -5.83 -22.67
CA VAL A 161 14.68 -6.58 -21.78
C VAL A 161 13.29 -5.98 -21.87
N GLU A 162 12.46 -6.53 -22.76
CA GLU A 162 11.15 -5.98 -23.11
C GLU A 162 10.09 -6.16 -22.02
N GLU A 163 10.32 -7.05 -21.06
CA GLU A 163 9.41 -7.33 -19.94
C GLU A 163 9.40 -6.22 -18.86
N LEU A 164 10.25 -5.20 -19.01
CA LEU A 164 10.27 -4.02 -18.15
C LEU A 164 10.40 -2.74 -18.96
N THR A 165 9.42 -1.86 -18.80
CA THR A 165 9.42 -0.52 -19.38
C THR A 165 9.41 0.56 -18.30
N ALA A 166 10.25 1.58 -18.45
CA ALA A 166 10.40 2.68 -17.49
C ALA A 166 10.33 4.04 -18.18
N CYS A 167 9.65 5.01 -17.55
CA CYS A 167 9.70 6.39 -18.02
C CYS A 167 10.98 7.12 -17.55
N SER A 168 11.36 8.18 -18.26
CA SER A 168 12.54 9.02 -17.94
C SER A 168 12.57 9.51 -16.49
N HIS A 169 11.41 9.89 -15.94
CA HIS A 169 11.27 10.33 -14.55
C HIS A 169 11.71 9.23 -13.56
N CYS A 170 11.26 7.98 -13.77
CA CYS A 170 11.64 6.86 -12.90
C CYS A 170 13.12 6.47 -13.09
N VAL A 171 13.64 6.53 -14.32
CA VAL A 171 15.06 6.28 -14.60
C VAL A 171 15.95 7.31 -13.90
N SER A 172 15.54 8.58 -13.87
CA SER A 172 16.26 9.66 -13.18
C SER A 172 16.33 9.41 -11.67
N HIS A 173 15.23 8.92 -11.09
CA HIS A 173 15.19 8.53 -9.68
C HIS A 173 16.12 7.35 -9.38
N VAL A 174 16.05 6.27 -10.18
CA VAL A 174 16.94 5.11 -10.02
C VAL A 174 18.40 5.52 -10.13
N SER A 175 18.75 6.35 -11.11
CA SER A 175 20.14 6.80 -11.32
C SER A 175 20.64 7.71 -10.19
N THR A 176 19.74 8.48 -9.58
CA THR A 176 20.07 9.34 -8.43
C THR A 176 20.25 8.52 -7.15
N ILE A 177 19.38 7.53 -6.92
CA ILE A 177 19.42 6.68 -5.71
C ILE A 177 20.56 5.67 -5.78
N PHE A 178 20.81 5.08 -6.95
CA PHE A 178 21.83 4.05 -7.17
C PHE A 178 22.85 4.49 -8.23
N PRO A 179 23.75 5.45 -7.92
CA PRO A 179 24.71 5.97 -8.91
C PRO A 179 25.61 4.89 -9.53
N CYS A 180 25.94 3.82 -8.80
CA CYS A 180 26.72 2.68 -9.32
C CYS A 180 26.02 1.92 -10.45
N LEU A 181 24.70 2.07 -10.59
CA LEU A 181 23.88 1.51 -11.65
C LEU A 181 23.45 2.57 -12.67
N SER A 182 24.16 3.69 -12.75
CA SER A 182 23.87 4.70 -13.78
C SER A 182 23.95 4.09 -15.17
N ARG A 183 23.01 4.49 -16.04
CA ARG A 183 22.93 4.07 -17.46
C ARG A 183 22.63 2.57 -17.70
N ILE A 184 22.13 1.84 -16.71
CA ILE A 184 21.61 0.48 -16.97
C ILE A 184 20.31 0.49 -17.78
N PHE A 185 19.57 1.60 -17.70
CA PHE A 185 18.38 1.86 -18.50
C PHE A 185 18.78 2.57 -19.78
N VAL A 186 18.40 2.01 -20.92
CA VAL A 186 18.67 2.54 -22.25
C VAL A 186 17.36 2.90 -22.96
N PRO A 187 17.33 3.95 -23.80
CA PRO A 187 16.13 4.32 -24.54
C PRO A 187 15.72 3.21 -25.51
N VAL A 188 14.44 2.86 -25.51
CA VAL A 188 13.84 1.95 -26.48
C VAL A 188 13.75 2.64 -27.84
N ALA A 189 13.85 1.87 -28.93
CA ALA A 189 13.70 2.34 -30.31
C ALA A 189 14.50 3.64 -30.60
N ASN A 190 15.75 3.70 -30.14
CA ASN A 190 16.65 4.85 -30.31
C ASN A 190 16.06 6.19 -29.80
N GLY A 191 15.22 6.14 -28.76
CA GLY A 191 14.63 7.31 -28.13
C GLY A 191 13.34 7.80 -28.78
N GLN A 192 12.80 7.07 -29.76
CA GLN A 192 11.48 7.36 -30.32
C GLN A 192 10.40 7.32 -29.24
N LYS A 193 9.38 8.17 -29.42
CA LYS A 193 8.22 8.17 -28.53
C LYS A 193 7.28 7.03 -28.91
N LEU A 194 7.05 6.10 -27.98
CA LEU A 194 6.19 4.94 -28.18
C LEU A 194 5.05 4.95 -27.17
N LEU A 195 3.97 4.23 -27.47
CA LEU A 195 2.87 4.01 -26.53
C LEU A 195 3.23 2.83 -25.61
N ALA A 196 3.40 3.08 -24.32
CA ALA A 196 3.63 2.03 -23.31
C ALA A 196 3.20 2.50 -21.91
N THR A 197 3.46 1.70 -20.88
CA THR A 197 3.21 2.03 -19.47
C THR A 197 4.52 2.03 -18.66
N CYS A 198 4.54 2.57 -17.44
CA CYS A 198 5.72 2.47 -16.58
C CYS A 198 5.60 1.29 -15.61
N ASP A 199 6.67 0.53 -15.41
CA ASP A 199 6.69 -0.65 -14.53
C ASP A 199 7.36 -0.43 -13.18
N LEU A 200 8.16 0.62 -13.05
CA LEU A 200 8.90 0.90 -11.81
C LEU A 200 8.04 1.49 -10.70
N MET A 201 6.96 2.18 -11.03
CA MET A 201 6.11 2.90 -10.06
C MET A 201 4.64 2.74 -10.38
N GLY A 202 3.80 2.84 -9.36
CA GLY A 202 2.34 2.79 -9.47
C GLY A 202 1.68 3.13 -8.14
N ILE A 203 0.36 3.00 -8.08
CA ILE A 203 -0.46 3.21 -6.89
C ILE A 203 -1.30 1.97 -6.64
N GLY A 204 -1.58 1.66 -5.36
CA GLY A 204 -2.34 0.47 -4.99
C GLY A 204 -1.64 -0.81 -5.44
N ASP A 205 -2.39 -1.76 -6.01
CA ASP A 205 -1.84 -3.06 -6.40
C ASP A 205 -0.79 -2.94 -7.53
N ALA A 206 -0.91 -1.94 -8.41
CA ALA A 206 0.05 -1.70 -9.50
C ALA A 206 1.45 -1.31 -8.98
N GLN A 207 1.55 -0.85 -7.73
CA GLN A 207 2.82 -0.54 -7.09
C GLN A 207 3.61 -1.79 -6.68
N LEU A 208 2.92 -2.89 -6.36
CA LEU A 208 3.52 -4.04 -5.70
C LEU A 208 4.67 -4.65 -6.52
N ARG A 209 4.50 -4.80 -7.84
CA ARG A 209 5.55 -5.36 -8.71
C ARG A 209 6.72 -4.38 -8.89
N GLY A 210 6.43 -3.08 -9.01
CA GLY A 210 7.46 -2.04 -9.12
C GLY A 210 8.38 -2.02 -7.89
N LEU A 211 7.83 -2.17 -6.68
CA LEU A 211 8.63 -2.26 -5.45
C LEU A 211 9.54 -3.50 -5.43
N VAL A 212 9.07 -4.64 -5.95
CA VAL A 212 9.89 -5.85 -6.08
C VAL A 212 11.04 -5.64 -7.07
N TYR A 213 10.80 -4.96 -8.20
CA TYR A 213 11.88 -4.59 -9.12
C TYR A 213 12.88 -3.64 -8.48
N LEU A 214 12.41 -2.64 -7.72
CA LEU A 214 13.30 -1.72 -7.02
C LEU A 214 14.13 -2.41 -5.93
N ASP A 215 13.57 -3.41 -5.24
CA ASP A 215 14.32 -4.27 -4.31
C ASP A 215 15.42 -5.06 -5.04
N GLN A 216 15.12 -5.65 -6.20
CA GLN A 216 16.15 -6.34 -7.00
C GLN A 216 17.22 -5.39 -7.53
N ILE A 217 16.84 -4.21 -8.04
CA ILE A 217 17.79 -3.17 -8.44
C ILE A 217 18.69 -2.76 -7.27
N MET A 218 18.12 -2.59 -6.07
CA MET A 218 18.87 -2.29 -4.86
C MET A 218 19.85 -3.40 -4.50
N ARG A 219 19.44 -4.68 -4.54
CA ARG A 219 20.35 -5.82 -4.31
C ARG A 219 21.49 -5.85 -5.32
N THR A 220 21.20 -5.60 -6.59
CA THR A 220 22.22 -5.45 -7.64
C THR A 220 23.17 -4.30 -7.34
N ALA A 221 22.66 -3.17 -6.84
CA ALA A 221 23.49 -2.02 -6.45
C ALA A 221 24.41 -2.36 -5.28
N ILE A 222 23.92 -3.05 -4.24
CA ILE A 222 24.72 -3.53 -3.11
C ILE A 222 25.83 -4.45 -3.61
N SER A 223 25.48 -5.49 -4.37
CA SER A 223 26.44 -6.45 -4.92
C SER A 223 27.49 -5.77 -5.81
N THR A 224 27.08 -4.76 -6.60
CA THR A 224 28.01 -3.97 -7.43
C THR A 224 29.01 -3.19 -6.57
N LEU A 225 28.56 -2.62 -5.44
CA LEU A 225 29.44 -1.89 -4.53
C LEU A 225 30.41 -2.80 -3.78
N GLU A 226 29.98 -4.02 -3.43
CA GLU A 226 30.79 -5.02 -2.73
C GLU A 226 31.83 -5.66 -3.66
N THR A 227 31.40 -6.15 -4.83
CA THR A 227 32.24 -6.88 -5.80
C THR A 227 33.03 -5.96 -6.74
N LYS A 228 32.70 -4.66 -6.76
CA LYS A 228 33.19 -3.67 -7.74
C LYS A 228 32.90 -4.05 -9.20
N THR A 229 32.00 -5.01 -9.42
CA THR A 229 31.65 -5.51 -10.74
C THR A 229 30.16 -5.28 -10.96
N ARG A 230 29.81 -4.63 -12.07
CA ARG A 230 28.40 -4.35 -12.41
C ARG A 230 27.81 -5.54 -13.16
N ASP A 231 27.37 -6.54 -12.41
CA ASP A 231 26.65 -7.70 -12.95
C ASP A 231 25.14 -7.48 -12.88
N LEU A 232 24.48 -7.55 -14.04
CA LEU A 232 23.02 -7.39 -14.16
C LEU A 232 22.30 -8.73 -14.38
N GLY A 233 23.02 -9.85 -14.47
CA GLY A 233 22.47 -11.16 -14.86
C GLY A 233 21.26 -11.56 -14.01
N SER A 234 21.42 -11.60 -12.68
CA SER A 234 20.33 -11.98 -11.77
C SER A 234 19.13 -11.04 -11.83
N LEU A 235 19.35 -9.74 -12.05
CA LEU A 235 18.27 -8.75 -12.20
C LEU A 235 17.48 -9.00 -13.48
N ILE A 236 18.19 -9.26 -14.59
CA ILE A 236 17.57 -9.50 -15.89
C ILE A 236 16.81 -10.83 -15.89
N GLU A 237 17.40 -11.90 -15.37
CA GLU A 237 16.73 -13.19 -15.21
C GLU A 237 15.47 -13.07 -14.36
N PHE A 238 15.54 -12.28 -13.27
CA PHE A 238 14.38 -12.01 -12.44
C PHE A 238 13.27 -11.30 -13.23
N ILE A 239 13.60 -10.26 -13.98
CA ILE A 239 12.63 -9.50 -14.77
C ILE A 239 12.01 -10.36 -15.88
N ARG A 240 12.82 -11.11 -16.63
CA ARG A 240 12.32 -12.03 -17.68
C ARG A 240 11.38 -13.09 -17.11
N LYS A 241 11.71 -13.64 -15.94
CA LYS A 241 10.87 -14.63 -15.27
C LYS A 241 9.55 -14.04 -14.79
N TRP A 242 9.61 -12.92 -14.07
CA TRP A 242 8.43 -12.41 -13.36
C TRP A 242 7.61 -11.42 -14.18
N GLY A 243 8.22 -10.65 -15.09
CA GLY A 243 7.55 -9.62 -15.89
C GLY A 243 6.28 -10.09 -16.59
N PRO A 244 6.28 -11.24 -17.28
CA PRO A 244 5.08 -11.78 -17.93
C PRO A 244 4.02 -12.30 -16.95
N ILE A 245 4.39 -12.57 -15.70
CA ILE A 245 3.52 -13.19 -14.70
C ILE A 245 2.71 -12.11 -13.97
N PRO A 246 1.36 -12.14 -14.04
CA PRO A 246 0.49 -11.22 -13.30
C PRO A 246 0.76 -11.27 -11.80
N ILE A 247 0.70 -10.12 -11.14
CA ILE A 247 0.87 -10.06 -9.69
C ILE A 247 -0.36 -10.62 -8.97
N CYS A 248 -0.12 -11.40 -7.91
CA CYS A 248 -1.15 -11.92 -7.04
C CYS A 248 -1.94 -10.75 -6.42
N ARG A 249 -3.26 -10.75 -6.61
CA ARG A 249 -4.18 -9.72 -6.09
C ARG A 249 -4.58 -9.93 -4.64
N GLN A 250 -3.82 -10.72 -3.88
CA GLN A 250 -3.95 -10.89 -2.43
C GLN A 250 -5.38 -11.19 -1.95
N GLY A 251 -6.05 -12.14 -2.63
CA GLY A 251 -7.41 -12.57 -2.28
C GLY A 251 -8.54 -11.71 -2.86
N LYS A 252 -8.24 -10.68 -3.64
CA LYS A 252 -9.23 -10.03 -4.54
C LYS A 252 -9.55 -10.96 -5.70
N GLY A 253 -10.78 -10.86 -6.22
CA GLY A 253 -11.21 -11.63 -7.38
C GLY A 253 -10.44 -11.25 -8.64
N VAL A 254 -9.97 -12.24 -9.39
CA VAL A 254 -9.32 -12.09 -10.69
C VAL A 254 -10.09 -12.85 -11.76
N CYS A 255 -10.20 -12.28 -12.96
CA CYS A 255 -10.85 -12.87 -14.11
C CYS A 255 -9.85 -12.92 -15.28
N ASN A 256 -10.02 -13.86 -16.21
CA ASN A 256 -9.19 -13.95 -17.42
C ASN A 256 -7.69 -14.18 -17.18
N GLU A 257 -7.33 -14.76 -16.03
CA GLU A 257 -5.95 -15.14 -15.70
C GLU A 257 -5.84 -16.66 -15.53
N LYS A 258 -4.62 -17.20 -15.67
CA LYS A 258 -4.34 -18.61 -15.41
C LYS A 258 -4.61 -18.95 -13.94
N GLN A 259 -5.23 -20.10 -13.73
CA GLN A 259 -5.57 -20.62 -12.42
C GLN A 259 -4.98 -22.02 -12.26
N TYR A 260 -4.48 -22.31 -11.06
CA TYR A 260 -4.04 -23.64 -10.65
C TYR A 260 -4.96 -24.13 -9.54
N SER A 261 -5.44 -25.37 -9.64
CA SER A 261 -6.41 -25.93 -8.68
C SER A 261 -6.11 -27.40 -8.38
N LEU A 262 -6.89 -27.96 -7.45
CA LEU A 262 -6.93 -29.37 -7.08
C LEU A 262 -8.31 -29.95 -7.42
N PRO A 263 -8.67 -30.12 -8.70
CA PRO A 263 -10.07 -30.24 -9.11
C PRO A 263 -10.80 -31.47 -8.54
N THR A 264 -10.07 -32.55 -8.28
CA THR A 264 -10.65 -33.81 -7.78
C THR A 264 -10.58 -33.95 -6.27
N THR A 265 -9.55 -33.37 -5.65
CA THR A 265 -9.24 -33.56 -4.23
C THR A 265 -9.72 -32.40 -3.37
N VAL A 266 -9.49 -31.16 -3.82
CA VAL A 266 -9.84 -29.91 -3.11
C VAL A 266 -10.31 -28.88 -4.14
N PRO A 267 -11.51 -29.04 -4.73
CA PRO A 267 -12.01 -28.17 -5.80
C PRO A 267 -12.18 -26.71 -5.37
N GLU A 268 -12.24 -26.43 -4.06
CA GLU A 268 -12.31 -25.09 -3.50
C GLU A 268 -10.96 -24.36 -3.56
N PHE A 269 -9.85 -25.06 -3.75
CA PHE A 269 -8.50 -24.50 -3.77
C PHE A 269 -8.18 -23.86 -5.11
N THR A 270 -7.68 -22.63 -5.06
CA THR A 270 -7.20 -21.92 -6.25
C THR A 270 -5.90 -21.16 -5.98
N ALA A 271 -4.99 -21.15 -6.94
CA ALA A 271 -3.77 -20.37 -6.92
C ALA A 271 -3.58 -19.62 -8.23
N CYS A 272 -3.13 -18.36 -8.15
CA CYS A 272 -2.73 -17.61 -9.34
C CYS A 272 -1.34 -18.05 -9.81
N GLU A 273 -0.96 -17.67 -11.04
CA GLU A 273 0.33 -17.99 -11.64
C GLU A 273 1.52 -17.57 -10.77
N GLU A 274 1.50 -16.37 -10.18
CA GLU A 274 2.58 -15.92 -9.29
C GLU A 274 2.73 -16.82 -8.06
N CYS A 275 1.64 -17.15 -7.38
CA CYS A 275 1.69 -18.03 -6.20
C CYS A 275 2.04 -19.47 -6.58
N TYR A 276 1.65 -19.95 -7.76
CA TYR A 276 2.10 -21.25 -8.28
C TYR A 276 3.63 -21.26 -8.42
N HIS A 277 4.21 -20.27 -9.10
CA HIS A 277 5.66 -20.19 -9.28
C HIS A 277 6.44 -20.01 -7.97
N ARG A 278 5.86 -19.34 -6.97
CA ARG A 278 6.52 -19.09 -5.67
C ARG A 278 6.43 -20.28 -4.71
N HIS A 279 5.29 -20.97 -4.67
CA HIS A 279 4.99 -21.90 -3.58
C HIS A 279 4.78 -23.34 -4.05
N ILE A 280 4.36 -23.56 -5.30
CA ILE A 280 4.02 -24.89 -5.82
C ILE A 280 5.15 -25.44 -6.69
N LEU A 281 5.59 -24.66 -7.68
CA LEU A 281 6.59 -25.08 -8.65
C LEU A 281 7.92 -25.55 -7.99
N PRO A 282 8.45 -24.88 -6.94
CA PRO A 282 9.68 -25.34 -6.30
C PRO A 282 9.59 -26.75 -5.71
N LEU A 283 8.38 -27.19 -5.31
CA LEU A 283 8.16 -28.50 -4.70
C LEU A 283 8.33 -29.65 -5.72
N TYR A 284 8.29 -29.38 -7.02
CA TYR A 284 8.54 -30.40 -8.05
C TYR A 284 10.00 -30.83 -8.12
N SER A 285 10.92 -30.03 -7.58
CA SER A 285 12.35 -30.34 -7.50
C SER A 285 12.71 -31.19 -6.27
N GLU A 286 11.77 -31.45 -5.36
CA GLU A 286 11.99 -32.29 -4.19
C GLU A 286 12.05 -33.78 -4.54
N SER A 287 12.86 -34.54 -3.81
CA SER A 287 12.99 -35.99 -3.95
C SER A 287 12.84 -36.68 -2.58
N PRO A 288 11.85 -37.58 -2.41
CA PRO A 288 10.85 -37.98 -3.40
C PRO A 288 9.84 -36.86 -3.68
N LYS A 289 9.36 -36.79 -4.93
CA LYS A 289 8.34 -35.81 -5.32
C LYS A 289 7.05 -36.04 -4.51
N PRO A 290 6.48 -35.00 -3.87
CA PRO A 290 5.25 -35.16 -3.10
C PRO A 290 4.08 -35.63 -3.96
N ALA A 291 3.41 -36.71 -3.55
CA ALA A 291 2.26 -37.29 -4.26
C ALA A 291 1.13 -36.26 -4.46
N PHE A 292 0.96 -35.37 -3.49
CA PHE A 292 0.02 -34.26 -3.51
C PHE A 292 0.08 -33.43 -4.81
N LEU A 293 1.28 -33.20 -5.36
CA LEU A 293 1.48 -32.37 -6.56
C LEU A 293 0.92 -33.00 -7.84
N SER A 294 0.69 -34.32 -7.86
CA SER A 294 0.09 -35.00 -9.01
C SER A 294 -1.37 -34.61 -9.24
N HIS A 295 -2.02 -34.04 -8.22
CA HIS A 295 -3.41 -33.60 -8.28
C HIS A 295 -3.57 -32.15 -8.76
N ILE A 296 -2.48 -31.37 -8.81
CA ILE A 296 -2.53 -29.96 -9.20
C ILE A 296 -2.66 -29.87 -10.72
N LYS A 297 -3.62 -29.09 -11.20
CA LYS A 297 -3.84 -28.83 -12.62
C LYS A 297 -3.94 -27.35 -12.91
N GLU A 298 -3.38 -26.95 -14.04
CA GLU A 298 -3.73 -25.68 -14.67
C GLU A 298 -5.14 -25.80 -15.24
N GLU A 299 -6.03 -24.91 -14.83
CA GLU A 299 -7.39 -24.81 -15.34
C GLU A 299 -7.46 -23.75 -16.44
N ARG A 300 -8.36 -23.99 -17.41
CA ARG A 300 -8.76 -22.94 -18.36
C ARG A 300 -9.45 -21.82 -17.58
N VAL A 301 -9.34 -20.60 -18.11
CA VAL A 301 -10.00 -19.40 -17.57
C VAL A 301 -11.46 -19.72 -17.22
N LYS A 302 -11.80 -19.65 -15.93
CA LYS A 302 -13.16 -19.86 -15.43
C LYS A 302 -14.00 -18.59 -15.59
N GLU A 303 -15.22 -18.74 -16.08
CA GLU A 303 -16.26 -17.71 -15.99
C GLU A 303 -16.58 -17.45 -14.51
N GLY A 304 -16.53 -16.18 -14.08
CA GLY A 304 -16.77 -15.78 -12.68
C GLY A 304 -15.51 -15.49 -11.86
N GLY A 305 -14.33 -15.81 -12.39
CA GLY A 305 -13.04 -15.51 -11.75
C GLY A 305 -12.71 -16.37 -10.53
N PHE A 306 -11.57 -16.10 -9.90
CA PHE A 306 -11.09 -16.81 -8.72
C PHE A 306 -10.40 -15.89 -7.73
N ARG A 307 -10.14 -16.37 -6.51
CA ARG A 307 -9.35 -15.67 -5.50
C ARG A 307 -8.22 -16.58 -5.08
N CYS A 308 -6.99 -16.19 -5.34
CA CYS A 308 -5.84 -16.99 -4.92
C CYS A 308 -5.91 -17.26 -3.41
N ASP A 309 -5.66 -18.50 -2.99
CA ASP A 309 -5.61 -18.91 -1.58
C ASP A 309 -4.20 -18.84 -0.99
N LEU A 310 -3.20 -19.09 -1.84
CA LEU A 310 -1.78 -19.06 -1.47
C LEU A 310 -1.20 -17.65 -1.25
N PHE A 311 -2.01 -16.59 -1.24
CA PHE A 311 -1.57 -15.29 -0.73
C PHE A 311 -1.52 -15.24 0.81
N SER A 312 -2.28 -16.11 1.49
CA SER A 312 -2.33 -16.16 2.95
C SER A 312 -1.18 -17.01 3.48
N PRO A 313 -0.27 -16.48 4.32
CA PRO A 313 0.78 -17.25 4.96
C PRO A 313 0.24 -18.45 5.75
N ARG A 314 -0.94 -18.31 6.35
CA ARG A 314 -1.60 -19.40 7.07
C ARG A 314 -2.06 -20.52 6.15
N LEU A 315 -2.67 -20.20 5.01
CA LEU A 315 -3.06 -21.21 4.02
C LEU A 315 -1.84 -21.83 3.34
N GLN A 316 -0.75 -21.08 3.13
CA GLN A 316 0.53 -21.64 2.72
C GLN A 316 1.03 -22.68 3.73
N GLY A 317 0.91 -22.41 5.04
CA GLY A 317 1.23 -23.37 6.09
C GLY A 317 0.43 -24.66 6.00
N TYR A 318 -0.91 -24.56 5.91
CA TYR A 318 -1.76 -25.74 5.75
C TYR A 318 -1.52 -26.50 4.45
N PHE A 319 -1.22 -25.78 3.36
CA PHE A 319 -0.85 -26.38 2.08
C PHE A 319 0.45 -27.17 2.21
N ASN A 320 1.49 -26.58 2.81
CA ASN A 320 2.78 -27.24 3.01
C ASN A 320 2.66 -28.47 3.93
N ASP A 321 1.84 -28.39 4.99
CA ASP A 321 1.55 -29.54 5.83
C ASP A 321 0.87 -30.66 5.02
N ALA A 322 -0.11 -30.33 4.19
CA ALA A 322 -0.80 -31.29 3.32
C ALA A 322 0.12 -31.91 2.27
N VAL A 323 1.05 -31.14 1.70
CA VAL A 323 2.08 -31.64 0.78
C VAL A 323 2.97 -32.67 1.49
N ARG A 324 3.38 -32.38 2.74
CA ARG A 324 4.28 -33.23 3.52
C ARG A 324 3.62 -34.51 4.04
N THR A 325 2.38 -34.42 4.52
CA THR A 325 1.67 -35.55 5.16
C THR A 325 0.72 -36.28 4.21
N ASN A 326 0.50 -35.73 3.01
CA ASN A 326 -0.54 -36.16 2.08
C ASN A 326 -1.97 -36.10 2.68
N ASP A 327 -2.18 -35.31 3.75
CA ASP A 327 -3.47 -35.12 4.40
C ASP A 327 -4.31 -34.04 3.69
N VAL A 328 -4.86 -34.46 2.55
CA VAL A 328 -5.76 -33.64 1.71
C VAL A 328 -7.05 -33.27 2.45
N ALA A 329 -7.56 -34.17 3.30
CA ALA A 329 -8.85 -34.01 3.96
C ALA A 329 -8.81 -32.85 4.96
N THR A 330 -7.76 -32.80 5.81
CA THR A 330 -7.57 -31.71 6.75
C THR A 330 -7.35 -30.38 6.03
N PHE A 331 -6.57 -30.36 4.94
CA PHE A 331 -6.38 -29.15 4.14
C PHE A 331 -7.69 -28.59 3.60
N ARG A 332 -8.52 -29.46 2.98
CA ARG A 332 -9.84 -29.09 2.48
C ARG A 332 -10.73 -28.55 3.60
N GLN A 333 -10.77 -29.21 4.75
CA GLN A 333 -11.56 -28.77 5.90
C GLN A 333 -11.16 -27.35 6.36
N LYS A 334 -9.86 -27.07 6.47
CA LYS A 334 -9.36 -25.74 6.86
C LYS A 334 -9.70 -24.68 5.82
N LEU A 335 -9.59 -25.01 4.54
CA LEU A 335 -9.92 -24.11 3.44
C LEU A 335 -11.42 -23.77 3.40
N VAL A 336 -12.28 -24.78 3.50
CA VAL A 336 -13.75 -24.59 3.53
C VAL A 336 -14.16 -23.73 4.73
N ALA A 337 -13.66 -24.03 5.93
CA ALA A 337 -13.97 -23.24 7.13
C ALA A 337 -13.53 -21.77 6.97
N ARG A 338 -12.37 -21.53 6.35
CA ARG A 338 -11.90 -20.18 6.02
C ARG A 338 -12.85 -19.49 5.03
N ASN A 339 -13.25 -20.17 3.96
CA ASN A 339 -14.11 -19.61 2.92
C ASN A 339 -15.52 -19.29 3.46
N GLU A 340 -16.03 -20.12 4.37
CA GLU A 340 -17.27 -19.84 5.10
C GLU A 340 -17.14 -18.60 5.98
N LYS A 341 -16.04 -18.48 6.74
CA LYS A 341 -15.81 -17.30 7.59
C LYS A 341 -15.62 -16.03 6.77
N MET A 342 -14.93 -16.11 5.62
CA MET A 342 -14.81 -15.00 4.68
C MET A 342 -16.20 -14.52 4.24
N ARG A 343 -17.06 -15.45 3.80
CA ARG A 343 -18.42 -15.12 3.33
C ARG A 343 -19.25 -14.46 4.43
N GLU A 344 -19.16 -14.98 5.66
CA GLU A 344 -19.82 -14.40 6.83
C GLU A 344 -19.39 -12.93 7.05
N ILE A 345 -18.08 -12.67 7.03
CA ILE A 345 -17.53 -11.32 7.23
C ILE A 345 -17.88 -10.40 6.06
N GLU A 346 -17.80 -10.88 4.81
CA GLU A 346 -18.19 -10.09 3.64
C GLU A 346 -19.67 -9.67 3.71
N MET A 347 -20.56 -10.57 4.13
CA MET A 347 -21.98 -10.24 4.35
C MET A 347 -22.19 -9.24 5.48
N GLN A 348 -21.48 -9.40 6.61
CA GLN A 348 -21.55 -8.46 7.73
C GLN A 348 -21.05 -7.07 7.32
N LEU A 349 -19.91 -6.99 6.64
CA LEU A 349 -19.37 -5.73 6.12
C LEU A 349 -20.31 -5.07 5.10
N ALA A 350 -20.95 -5.85 4.21
CA ALA A 350 -21.91 -5.33 3.26
C ALA A 350 -23.12 -4.70 3.97
N ARG A 351 -23.66 -5.38 5.00
CA ARG A 351 -24.76 -4.87 5.82
C ARG A 351 -24.38 -3.57 6.55
N MET A 352 -23.22 -3.57 7.22
CA MET A 352 -22.73 -2.39 7.94
C MET A 352 -22.49 -1.20 7.01
N LYS A 353 -21.97 -1.45 5.80
CA LYS A 353 -21.81 -0.39 4.78
C LYS A 353 -23.14 0.24 4.39
N GLN A 354 -24.18 -0.58 4.16
CA GLN A 354 -25.52 -0.08 3.84
C GLN A 354 -26.10 0.73 5.00
N GLU A 355 -25.95 0.26 6.24
CA GLU A 355 -26.41 0.96 7.44
C GLU A 355 -25.70 2.30 7.64
N CYS A 356 -24.37 2.33 7.50
CA CYS A 356 -23.57 3.55 7.56
C CYS A 356 -24.00 4.57 6.49
N GLN A 357 -24.23 4.12 5.25
CA GLN A 357 -24.73 4.97 4.17
C GLN A 357 -26.11 5.54 4.50
N HIS A 358 -27.01 4.72 5.04
CA HIS A 358 -28.34 5.16 5.44
C HIS A 358 -28.29 6.24 6.53
N LEU A 359 -27.46 6.07 7.56
CA LEU A 359 -27.25 7.05 8.62
C LEU A 359 -26.67 8.37 8.09
N LYS A 360 -25.71 8.31 7.16
CA LYS A 360 -25.16 9.51 6.50
C LYS A 360 -26.24 10.28 5.74
N ILE A 361 -27.11 9.57 5.02
CA ILE A 361 -28.25 10.19 4.31
C ILE A 361 -29.23 10.83 5.30
N GLN A 362 -29.58 10.16 6.40
CA GLN A 362 -30.44 10.73 7.44
C GLN A 362 -29.82 11.98 8.09
N GLY A 363 -28.51 11.95 8.39
CA GLY A 363 -27.79 13.11 8.92
C GLY A 363 -27.85 14.30 7.97
N ASN A 364 -27.67 14.07 6.67
CA ASN A 364 -27.79 15.11 5.64
C ASN A 364 -29.23 15.65 5.52
N MET A 365 -30.24 14.78 5.65
CA MET A 365 -31.64 15.18 5.66
C MET A 365 -31.94 16.11 6.84
N HIS A 366 -31.49 15.78 8.05
CA HIS A 366 -31.63 16.66 9.21
C HIS A 366 -30.86 17.98 9.04
N MET A 367 -29.69 17.98 8.42
CA MET A 367 -28.99 19.24 8.07
C MET A 367 -29.75 20.10 7.06
N ASN A 368 -30.49 19.49 6.13
CA ASN A 368 -31.38 20.25 5.25
C ASN A 368 -32.57 20.82 6.02
N GLN A 369 -33.14 20.06 6.96
CA GLN A 369 -34.22 20.55 7.85
C GLN A 369 -33.75 21.71 8.75
N VAL A 370 -32.50 21.69 9.23
CA VAL A 370 -31.88 22.85 9.90
C VAL A 370 -31.99 24.10 9.04
N ARG A 371 -31.65 24.03 7.75
CA ARG A 371 -31.72 25.20 6.84
C ARG A 371 -33.15 25.68 6.65
N VAL A 372 -34.11 24.76 6.54
CA VAL A 372 -35.54 25.09 6.40
C VAL A 372 -36.07 25.76 7.67
N ALA A 373 -35.83 25.18 8.83
CA ALA A 373 -36.23 25.74 10.13
C ALA A 373 -35.60 27.11 10.36
N GLN A 374 -34.32 27.30 9.99
CA GLN A 374 -33.67 28.60 10.08
C GLN A 374 -34.31 29.66 9.16
N ALA A 375 -34.68 29.28 7.93
CA ALA A 375 -35.38 30.17 7.01
C ALA A 375 -36.77 30.54 7.55
N GLN A 376 -37.52 29.58 8.06
CA GLN A 376 -38.84 29.80 8.65
C GLN A 376 -38.77 30.72 9.88
N ALA A 377 -37.82 30.49 10.80
CA ALA A 377 -37.63 31.32 11.98
C ALA A 377 -37.30 32.78 11.62
N ARG A 378 -36.48 32.98 10.58
CA ARG A 378 -36.18 34.33 10.04
C ARG A 378 -37.39 34.99 9.39
N ILE A 379 -38.18 34.24 8.61
CA ILE A 379 -39.40 34.76 7.98
C ILE A 379 -40.41 35.20 9.05
N ALA A 380 -40.63 34.36 10.08
CA ALA A 380 -41.51 34.69 11.19
C ALA A 380 -41.04 35.95 11.93
N SER A 381 -39.74 36.08 12.20
CA SER A 381 -39.17 37.27 12.82
C SER A 381 -39.35 38.53 11.95
N ASN A 382 -39.13 38.43 10.64
CA ASN A 382 -39.34 39.55 9.71
C ASN A 382 -40.81 40.00 9.66
N GLN A 383 -41.77 39.08 9.75
CA GLN A 383 -43.20 39.43 9.78
C GLN A 383 -43.55 40.31 10.98
N TRP A 384 -42.99 40.02 12.16
CA TRP A 384 -43.17 40.87 13.34
C TRP A 384 -42.55 42.25 13.19
N MET A 385 -41.37 42.36 12.57
CA MET A 385 -40.73 43.68 12.34
C MET A 385 -41.57 44.58 11.41
N VAL A 386 -42.31 44.00 10.46
CA VAL A 386 -43.15 44.75 9.52
C VAL A 386 -44.40 45.34 10.21
N THR A 387 -44.88 44.76 11.31
CA THR A 387 -46.08 45.25 12.01
C THR A 387 -45.79 46.39 12.99
N GLY A 388 -44.54 46.80 13.15
CA GLY A 388 -44.13 47.87 14.09
C GLY A 388 -44.11 47.47 15.56
N TRP A 389 -44.36 46.19 15.87
CA TRP A 389 -44.31 45.64 17.23
C TRP A 389 -43.00 44.89 17.47
N ILE A 390 -42.48 44.95 18.71
CA ILE A 390 -41.36 44.09 19.13
C ILE A 390 -41.88 42.66 19.24
N GLY A 391 -41.57 41.83 18.25
CA GLY A 391 -41.91 40.41 18.25
C GLY A 391 -41.13 39.61 19.31
N PRO A 392 -41.56 38.38 19.61
CA PRO A 392 -40.82 37.48 20.50
C PRO A 392 -39.42 37.16 19.92
N PRO A 393 -38.44 36.78 20.77
CA PRO A 393 -37.13 36.32 20.31
C PRO A 393 -37.25 35.18 19.29
N ILE A 394 -36.30 35.10 18.35
CA ILE A 394 -36.27 34.03 17.34
C ILE A 394 -36.20 32.67 18.05
N ASP A 395 -37.19 31.81 17.80
CA ASP A 395 -37.19 30.45 18.32
C ASP A 395 -36.29 29.54 17.46
N TRP A 396 -35.18 29.09 18.06
CA TRP A 396 -34.24 28.16 17.43
C TRP A 396 -34.43 26.72 17.90
N SER A 397 -35.48 26.41 18.67
CA SER A 397 -35.72 25.08 19.25
C SER A 397 -35.73 23.98 18.18
N GLU A 398 -36.45 24.20 17.07
CA GLU A 398 -36.54 23.27 15.94
C GLU A 398 -35.20 23.14 15.20
N THR A 399 -34.50 24.26 15.01
CA THR A 399 -33.14 24.28 14.44
C THR A 399 -32.18 23.44 15.28
N ASN A 400 -32.18 23.64 16.61
CA ASN A 400 -31.33 22.92 17.54
C ASN A 400 -31.70 21.43 17.58
N ALA A 401 -32.98 21.09 17.53
CA ALA A 401 -33.45 19.71 17.49
C ALA A 401 -32.96 18.96 16.24
N HIS A 402 -33.07 19.58 15.06
CA HIS A 402 -32.55 18.98 13.81
C HIS A 402 -31.02 18.90 13.81
N MET A 403 -30.33 19.90 14.36
CA MET A 403 -28.87 19.87 14.49
C MET A 403 -28.41 18.75 15.42
N ALA A 404 -29.06 18.56 16.57
CA ALA A 404 -28.78 17.47 17.50
C ALA A 404 -28.97 16.11 16.82
N LYS A 405 -30.09 15.90 16.12
CA LYS A 405 -30.34 14.67 15.36
C LYS A 405 -29.30 14.44 14.26
N ALA A 406 -28.93 15.49 13.52
CA ALA A 406 -27.89 15.38 12.50
C ALA A 406 -26.54 14.94 13.09
N ASN A 407 -26.17 15.50 14.25
CA ASN A 407 -24.94 15.13 14.94
C ASN A 407 -25.00 13.69 15.46
N GLU A 408 -26.13 13.29 16.05
CA GLU A 408 -26.37 11.91 16.50
C GLU A 408 -26.18 10.90 15.36
N LYS A 409 -26.78 11.16 14.18
CA LYS A 409 -26.62 10.27 13.01
C LYS A 409 -25.18 10.20 12.50
N LYS A 410 -24.43 11.30 12.57
CA LYS A 410 -23.00 11.30 12.22
C LYS A 410 -22.18 10.46 13.20
N ILE A 411 -22.43 10.57 14.50
CA ILE A 411 -21.76 9.76 15.52
C ILE A 411 -22.07 8.28 15.31
N GLN A 412 -23.34 7.92 15.07
CA GLN A 412 -23.73 6.54 14.78
C GLN A 412 -23.01 6.00 13.53
N ALA A 413 -22.93 6.79 12.46
CA ALA A 413 -22.22 6.39 11.25
C ALA A 413 -20.72 6.16 11.51
N ALA A 414 -20.07 7.02 12.30
CA ALA A 414 -18.65 6.88 12.67
C ALA A 414 -18.41 5.60 13.49
N VAL A 415 -19.28 5.29 14.46
CA VAL A 415 -19.20 4.04 15.24
C VAL A 415 -19.29 2.80 14.34
N ILE A 416 -20.16 2.82 13.33
CA ILE A 416 -20.24 1.71 12.36
C ILE A 416 -18.95 1.61 11.54
N GLU A 417 -18.36 2.72 11.11
CA GLU A 417 -17.08 2.72 10.38
C GLU A 417 -15.93 2.16 11.23
N ASP A 418 -15.89 2.49 12.52
CA ASP A 418 -14.93 1.93 13.48
C ASP A 418 -15.14 0.42 13.65
N ASN A 419 -16.39 -0.02 13.81
CA ASN A 419 -16.71 -1.45 13.91
C ASN A 419 -16.36 -2.21 12.63
N MET A 420 -16.58 -1.62 11.45
CA MET A 420 -16.17 -2.21 10.17
C MET A 420 -14.65 -2.37 10.11
N THR A 421 -13.91 -1.35 10.56
CA THR A 421 -12.45 -1.37 10.59
C THR A 421 -11.94 -2.43 11.57
N ALA A 422 -12.57 -2.56 12.74
CA ALA A 422 -12.25 -3.61 13.70
C ALA A 422 -12.48 -5.02 13.12
N LEU A 423 -13.60 -5.23 12.42
CA LEU A 423 -13.92 -6.53 11.79
C LEU A 423 -12.92 -6.89 10.67
N VAL A 424 -12.49 -5.92 9.87
CA VAL A 424 -11.43 -6.13 8.86
C VAL A 424 -10.10 -6.47 9.53
N ASN A 425 -9.73 -5.77 10.59
CA ASN A 425 -8.50 -6.04 11.33
C ASN A 425 -8.53 -7.42 12.01
N GLU A 426 -9.69 -7.84 12.52
CA GLU A 426 -9.90 -9.17 13.07
C GLU A 426 -9.68 -10.24 11.98
N TRP A 427 -10.33 -10.09 10.82
CA TRP A 427 -10.14 -10.98 9.69
C TRP A 427 -8.67 -11.07 9.27
N ASP A 428 -8.02 -9.92 9.11
CA ASP A 428 -6.62 -9.85 8.71
C ASP A 428 -5.73 -10.53 9.74
N ARG A 429 -5.96 -10.34 11.05
CA ARG A 429 -5.18 -11.01 12.11
C ARG A 429 -5.34 -12.53 12.14
N PHE A 430 -6.51 -13.05 11.78
CA PHE A 430 -6.77 -14.49 11.83
C PHE A 430 -6.33 -15.23 10.55
N TRP A 431 -6.33 -14.55 9.41
CA TRP A 431 -6.25 -15.22 8.10
C TRP A 431 -5.27 -14.59 7.09
N LYS A 432 -4.77 -13.37 7.30
CA LYS A 432 -3.62 -12.83 6.56
C LYS A 432 -2.37 -12.87 7.43
#